data_AF-A0A378BGM8-F1
#
_entry.id   AF-A0A378BGM8-F1
#
_cell.length_a   1.000
_cell.length_b   1.000
_cell.length_c   1.000
_cell.angle_alpha   90.00
_cell.angle_beta   90.00
_cell.angle_gamma   90.00
#
_symmetry.space_group_name_H-M   'P 1'
#
loop_
_entity.id
_entity.type
_entity.pdbx_description
1 polymer ?
#
loop_
_entity_poly.entity_id
_entity_poly.type
_entity_poly.pdbx_seq_one_letter_code
_entity_poly.pdbx_strand_id
1 'polypeptide(L)' 'MEFEIFSHLRHRYAPGVERNTEFWFCLALPHEREITFTEHLAYRWVSATEAAALTKSWSNRQAIEEFVINAA' A
#
# COMPACT_ATOMS: atom_id res chain seq x y z
N MET A 1 -9.42 8.69 -1.77
CA MET A 1 -10.14 7.73 -2.65
C MET A 1 -10.98 6.77 -1.81
N GLU A 2 -11.85 5.97 -2.41
CA GLU A 2 -12.69 5.03 -1.68
C GLU A 2 -12.74 3.65 -2.37
N PHE A 3 -12.66 2.59 -1.58
CA PHE A 3 -12.70 1.21 -2.09
C PHE A 3 -13.42 0.25 -1.14
N GLU A 4 -13.86 -0.88 -1.68
CA GLU A 4 -14.49 -1.95 -0.90
C GLU A 4 -13.44 -2.71 -0.09
N ILE A 5 -13.65 -2.81 1.23
CA ILE A 5 -12.76 -3.53 2.14
C ILE A 5 -12.71 -5.00 1.73
N PHE A 6 -11.50 -5.57 1.66
CA PHE A 6 -11.32 -7.00 1.39
C PHE A 6 -12.20 -7.85 2.31
N SER A 7 -12.99 -8.75 1.72
CA SER A 7 -13.99 -9.55 2.45
C SER A 7 -13.39 -10.26 3.68
N HIS A 8 -12.20 -10.84 3.53
CA HIS A 8 -11.49 -11.52 4.62
C HIS A 8 -10.99 -10.58 5.74
N LEU A 9 -10.94 -9.26 5.52
CA LEU A 9 -10.55 -8.26 6.52
C LEU A 9 -11.75 -7.52 7.14
N ARG A 10 -12.96 -7.63 6.57
CA ARG A 10 -14.16 -6.90 7.07
C ARG A 10 -14.50 -7.21 8.53
N HIS A 11 -14.15 -8.41 9.02
CA HIS A 11 -14.37 -8.80 10.42
C HIS A 11 -13.63 -7.89 11.44
N ARG A 12 -12.68 -7.07 11.00
CA ARG A 12 -11.96 -6.09 11.82
C ARG A 12 -12.72 -4.77 11.99
N TYR A 13 -13.79 -4.55 11.23
CA TYR A 13 -14.56 -3.32 11.19
C TYR A 13 -15.93 -3.49 11.86
N ALA A 14 -16.58 -2.37 12.20
CA ALA A 14 -17.91 -2.38 12.81
C ALA A 14 -18.98 -2.98 11.86
N PRO A 15 -20.10 -3.51 12.39
CA PRO A 15 -21.17 -4.07 11.56
C PRO A 15 -21.67 -3.09 10.49
N GLY A 16 -21.80 -3.58 9.26
CA GLY A 16 -22.27 -2.79 8.11
C GLY A 16 -21.20 -1.92 7.42
N VAL A 17 -19.96 -1.89 7.92
CA VAL A 17 -18.86 -1.16 7.28
C VAL A 17 -18.23 -2.02 6.18
N GLU A 18 -18.40 -1.59 4.93
CA GLU A 18 -17.91 -2.33 3.75
C GLU A 18 -16.88 -1.55 2.93
N ARG A 19 -16.70 -0.25 3.21
CA ARG A 19 -15.89 0.65 2.40
C ARG A 19 -14.88 1.40 3.26
N ASN A 20 -13.71 1.63 2.70
CA ASN A 20 -12.63 2.37 3.32
C ASN A 20 -12.31 3.61 2.49
N THR A 21 -12.19 4.75 3.16
CA THR A 21 -11.64 5.97 2.57
C THR A 21 -10.14 6.01 2.85
N GLU A 22 -9.33 6.07 1.79
CA GLU A 22 -7.87 6.12 1.87
C GLU A 22 -7.34 7.45 1.35
N PHE A 23 -6.38 8.03 2.08
CA PHE A 23 -5.65 9.24 1.71
C PHE A 23 -4.18 8.89 1.51
N TRP A 24 -3.60 9.35 0.41
CA TRP A 24 -2.24 8.98 0.04
C TRP A 24 -1.21 9.99 0.53
N PHE A 25 -0.07 9.47 0.95
CA PHE A 25 1.11 10.23 1.35
C PHE A 25 2.35 9.54 0.75
N CYS A 26 3.35 10.34 0.37
CA CYS A 26 4.63 9.85 -0.15
C CYS A 26 5.77 10.25 0.79
N LEU A 27 6.71 9.34 1.01
CA LEU A 27 7.92 9.58 1.80
C LEU A 27 9.15 9.09 1.04
N ALA A 28 9.91 10.02 0.47
CA ALA A 28 11.17 9.70 -0.19
C ALA A 28 12.30 9.62 0.84
N LEU A 29 12.92 8.45 0.97
CA LEU A 29 14.17 8.30 1.72
C LEU A 29 15.34 8.66 0.82
N PRO A 30 16.43 9.25 1.35
CA PRO A 30 17.60 9.58 0.53
C PRO A 30 18.27 8.33 -0.07
N HIS A 31 18.25 7.21 0.66
CA HIS A 31 18.80 5.92 0.26
C HIS A 31 18.01 4.78 0.92
N GLU A 32 18.04 3.60 0.29
CA GLU A 32 17.59 2.34 0.90
C GLU A 32 18.36 2.06 2.20
N ARG A 33 17.69 1.39 3.14
CA ARG A 33 18.27 1.07 4.46
C ARG A 33 17.61 -0.17 5.06
N GLU A 34 18.22 -0.68 6.12
CA GLU A 34 17.61 -1.70 6.96
C GLU A 34 16.37 -1.14 7.67
N ILE A 35 15.27 -1.90 7.65
CA ILE A 35 14.00 -1.52 8.26
C ILE A 35 13.72 -2.42 9.45
N THR A 36 13.65 -1.83 10.64
CA THR A 36 13.07 -2.48 11.82
C THR A 36 11.55 -2.28 11.79
N PHE A 37 10.80 -3.37 11.69
CA PHE A 37 9.33 -3.38 11.69
C PHE A 37 8.80 -4.12 12.92
N THR A 38 7.60 -3.76 13.39
CA THR A 38 6.99 -4.32 14.61
C THR A 38 5.75 -5.16 14.35
N GLU A 39 5.01 -4.90 13.28
CA GLU A 39 3.73 -5.56 12.97
C GLU A 39 3.78 -6.48 11.74
N HIS A 40 4.79 -6.30 10.88
CA HIS A 40 4.95 -7.07 9.65
C HIS A 40 5.80 -8.32 9.89
N LEU A 41 5.83 -9.23 8.91
CA LEU A 41 6.63 -10.45 8.98
C LEU A 41 7.98 -10.33 8.25
N ALA A 42 8.03 -9.52 7.18
CA ALA A 42 9.22 -9.28 6.37
C ALA A 42 9.04 -7.99 5.55
N TYR A 43 10.14 -7.47 5.00
CA TYR A 43 10.14 -6.41 3.99
C TYR A 43 11.12 -6.74 2.85
N ARG A 44 10.96 -6.06 1.72
CA ARG A 44 11.93 -6.06 0.62
C ARG A 44 11.93 -4.72 -0.11
N TRP A 45 13.10 -4.24 -0.49
CA TRP A 45 13.25 -3.19 -1.49
C TRP A 45 13.20 -3.82 -2.88
N VAL A 46 12.37 -3.26 -3.75
CA VAL A 46 12.17 -3.72 -5.13
C VAL A 46 11.93 -2.51 -6.03
N SER A 47 12.05 -2.69 -7.34
CA SER A 47 11.68 -1.63 -8.30
C SER A 47 10.19 -1.27 -8.16
N ALA A 48 9.83 -0.03 -8.51
CA ALA A 48 8.45 0.44 -8.44
C ALA A 48 7.48 -0.41 -9.28
N THR A 49 7.90 -0.83 -10.48
CA THR A 49 7.10 -1.72 -11.34
C THR A 49 6.85 -3.09 -10.70
N GLU A 50 7.86 -3.68 -10.04
CA GLU A 50 7.67 -4.94 -9.30
C GLU A 50 6.75 -4.75 -8.10
N ALA A 51 6.92 -3.65 -7.33
CA ALA A 51 6.07 -3.35 -6.19
C ALA A 51 4.59 -3.19 -6.58
N ALA A 52 4.32 -2.48 -7.68
CA ALA A 52 2.99 -2.28 -8.25
C ALA A 52 2.32 -3.62 -8.65
N ALA A 53 3.08 -4.56 -9.22
CA ALA A 53 2.59 -5.88 -9.59
C ALA A 53 2.41 -6.81 -8.37
N LEU A 54 3.22 -6.66 -7.33
CA LEU A 54 3.21 -7.52 -6.14
C LEU A 54 2.00 -7.30 -5.25
N THR A 55 1.59 -6.04 -5.06
CA THR A 55 0.57 -5.70 -4.07
C THR A 55 -0.82 -6.16 -4.51
N LYS A 56 -1.58 -6.73 -3.56
CA LYS A 56 -2.99 -7.09 -3.79
C LYS A 56 -3.91 -5.88 -3.73
N SER A 57 -3.49 -4.81 -3.04
CA SER A 57 -4.26 -3.57 -3.00
C SER A 57 -4.11 -2.82 -4.32
N TRP A 58 -5.21 -2.70 -5.05
CA TRP A 58 -5.22 -1.94 -6.31
C TRP A 58 -4.93 -0.46 -6.06
N SER A 59 -5.37 0.10 -4.91
CA SER A 59 -5.09 1.49 -4.57
C SER A 59 -3.60 1.71 -4.30
N ASN A 60 -2.95 0.76 -3.62
CA ASN A 60 -1.50 0.82 -3.39
C ASN A 60 -0.73 0.69 -4.71
N ARG A 61 -1.18 -0.14 -5.65
CA ARG A 61 -0.58 -0.24 -6.99
C ARG A 61 -0.68 1.09 -7.73
N GLN A 62 -1.87 1.69 -7.77
CA GLN A 62 -2.10 2.97 -8.42
C GLN A 62 -1.24 4.08 -7.81
N ALA A 63 -1.13 4.14 -6.48
CA ALA A 63 -0.27 5.12 -5.82
C ALA A 63 1.21 4.99 -6.23
N ILE A 64 1.73 3.77 -6.38
CA ILE A 64 3.10 3.54 -6.86
C ILE A 64 3.24 3.97 -8.33
N GLU A 65 2.28 3.61 -9.17
CA GLU A 65 2.28 3.98 -10.59
C GLU A 65 2.27 5.51 -10.77
N GLU A 66 1.38 6.20 -10.07
CA GLU A 66 1.21 7.65 -10.19
C GLU A 66 2.35 8.46 -9.57
N PHE A 67 2.80 8.10 -8.36
CA PHE A 67 3.70 8.96 -7.57
C PHE A 67 5.15 8.47 -7.51
N VAL A 68 5.47 7.31 -8.10
CA VAL A 68 6.86 6.80 -8.15
C VAL A 68 7.28 6.53 -9.58
N ILE A 69 6.49 5.79 -10.37
CA ILE A 69 6.86 5.47 -11.77
C ILE A 69 6.72 6.69 -12.65
N ASN A 70 5.56 7.36 -12.63
CA ASN A 70 5.27 8.49 -13.51
C ASN A 70 5.82 9.82 -13.00
N ALA A 71 6.28 9.87 -11.74
CA ALA A 71 6.86 11.05 -11.12
C ALA A 71 8.38 11.15 -11.29
N ALA A 72 9.03 10.05 -11.70
CA ALA A 72 10.46 9.98 -12.01
C ALA A 72 10.75 10.46 -13.44
#